data_AF-A0AA37KSR4-F1
#
_entry.id   AF-A0AA37KSR4-F1
#
_cell.length_a   1.000
_cell.length_b   1.000
_cell.length_c   1.000
_cell.angle_alpha   90.00
_cell.angle_beta   90.00
_cell.angle_gamma   90.00
#
_symmetry.space_group_name_H-M   'P 1'
#
loop_
_entity.id
_entity.type
_entity.pdbx_description
1 polymer ?
#
loop_
_entity_poly.entity_id
_entity_poly.type
_entity_poly.pdbx_seq_one_letter_code
_entity_poly.pdbx_strand_id
1 'polypeptide(L)'
;MFYAIPLDNRPTWRNPPWMTVLIILVNLLVFWGPQRWEAKAVDRAAQVYLDSPLPGIELPPFVQWLKDAGHRDAEQARRMLAAHREHALLRWMEHEEGFQKRLHAGLVVRADDPQYADWKAARARYEAALPEPFTRRWAQSYEKDAPPRPVTWITAAFLHASTGHLLGNMVFLFLFGCSVEVALGRWRYLAFYLLGAVGGSLMAGWAYAGQGSYGLGASGAVSALMGMYAVLYRLRRVRFFYQLFFYFNYVTAPALLLLPAWIANELLQHWLSGRGVAYMAHLGGLLTGAALMWGAGLLRRKAIEAPPPEAPAAPDDGFDAHVAQARQSAQAMQFERALVQWRAAAQLRPRDVPVLSAWFKTASLWPAGEDFHRAARRIFRLPGQDAATLDFQHASYRTYLDHARPSARLVPDDMAGLVRRFVRAGQWSDAEKLLTALHRTAPQHAALGELVGMLVTALLQSGRREQAMAWLPQLQQLAPGSAPLRLLEGR
;
A
#
# COMPACT_ATOMS: atom_id res chain seq x y z
N MET A 1 -21.74 5.56 -9.03
CA MET A 1 -20.34 5.33 -9.44
C MET A 1 -20.03 3.87 -9.14
N PHE A 2 -19.96 3.02 -10.16
CA PHE A 2 -19.68 1.59 -9.99
C PHE A 2 -18.17 1.36 -10.03
N TYR A 3 -17.58 0.93 -8.92
CA TYR A 3 -16.20 0.46 -8.87
C TYR A 3 -16.25 -1.03 -8.60
N ALA A 4 -15.51 -1.83 -9.38
CA ALA A 4 -15.32 -3.26 -9.14
C ALA A 4 -13.82 -3.51 -8.98
N ILE A 5 -13.37 -3.75 -7.75
CA ILE A 5 -11.95 -3.91 -7.42
C ILE A 5 -11.64 -5.40 -7.19
N PRO A 6 -10.76 -6.04 -8.00
CA PRO A 6 -10.29 -7.39 -7.73
C PRO A 6 -9.32 -7.40 -6.53
N LEU A 7 -9.57 -8.24 -5.52
CA LEU A 7 -8.77 -8.29 -4.28
C LEU A 7 -7.91 -9.56 -4.12
N ASP A 8 -7.83 -10.42 -5.14
CA ASP A 8 -7.43 -11.82 -4.93
C ASP A 8 -5.92 -12.09 -4.76
N ASN A 9 -5.05 -11.09 -4.59
CA ASN A 9 -3.63 -11.34 -4.27
C ASN A 9 -3.07 -10.21 -3.42
N ARG A 10 -2.95 -10.40 -2.10
CA ARG A 10 -2.21 -9.46 -1.26
C ARG A 10 -0.73 -9.52 -1.65
N PRO A 11 -0.05 -8.37 -1.85
CA PRO A 11 1.39 -8.36 -2.05
C PRO A 11 2.08 -9.07 -0.89
N THR A 12 2.84 -10.13 -1.17
CA THR A 12 3.64 -10.81 -0.15
C THR A 12 5.05 -10.22 -0.15
N TRP A 13 5.67 -10.11 1.02
CA TRP A 13 7.06 -9.67 1.18
C TRP A 13 8.08 -10.58 0.48
N ARG A 14 7.67 -11.77 0.05
CA ARG A 14 8.50 -12.75 -0.66
C ARG A 14 8.69 -12.42 -2.14
N ASN A 15 7.73 -11.73 -2.77
CA ASN A 15 7.86 -11.25 -4.15
C ASN A 15 7.06 -9.95 -4.34
N PRO A 16 7.51 -8.84 -3.71
CA PRO A 16 6.81 -7.57 -3.75
C PRO A 16 6.77 -6.99 -5.18
N PRO A 17 5.66 -6.30 -5.55
CA PRO A 17 5.44 -5.73 -6.89
C PRO A 17 6.23 -4.41 -7.06
N TRP A 18 7.55 -4.51 -6.98
CA TRP A 18 8.45 -3.35 -6.99
C TRP A 18 8.31 -2.52 -8.26
N MET A 19 8.04 -3.14 -9.41
CA MET A 19 7.89 -2.39 -10.66
C MET A 19 6.59 -1.58 -10.67
N THR A 20 5.49 -2.16 -10.20
CA THR A 20 4.21 -1.46 -10.05
C THR A 20 4.38 -0.26 -9.12
N VAL A 21 5.04 -0.45 -7.97
CA VAL A 21 5.34 0.64 -7.02
C VAL A 21 6.24 1.69 -7.68
N LEU A 22 7.28 1.29 -8.41
CA LEU A 22 8.17 2.21 -9.09
C LEU A 22 7.43 3.07 -10.14
N ILE A 23 6.57 2.46 -10.96
CA ILE A 23 5.76 3.19 -11.95
C ILE A 23 4.84 4.19 -11.23
N ILE A 24 4.21 3.80 -10.12
CA ILE A 24 3.40 4.71 -9.31
C ILE A 24 4.25 5.90 -8.84
N LEU A 25 5.43 5.65 -8.26
CA LEU A 25 6.32 6.69 -7.79
C LEU A 25 6.75 7.64 -8.92
N VAL A 26 7.08 7.12 -10.10
CA VAL A 26 7.40 7.96 -11.27
C VAL A 26 6.25 8.88 -11.65
N ASN A 27 5.01 8.35 -11.69
CA ASN A 27 3.82 9.16 -11.97
C ASN A 27 3.60 10.25 -10.91
N LEU A 28 3.79 9.93 -9.63
CA LEU A 28 3.72 10.90 -8.55
C LEU A 28 4.79 12.00 -8.70
N LEU A 29 6.03 11.62 -9.03
CA LEU A 29 7.14 12.56 -9.22
C LEU A 29 6.92 13.48 -10.42
N VAL A 30 6.44 12.97 -11.55
CA VAL A 30 6.14 13.78 -12.74
C VAL A 30 4.99 14.75 -12.47
N PHE A 31 3.92 14.29 -11.81
CA PHE A 31 2.77 15.13 -11.52
C PHE A 31 3.08 16.22 -10.48
N TRP A 32 3.70 15.86 -9.35
CA TRP A 32 3.99 16.80 -8.27
C TRP A 32 5.26 17.63 -8.47
N GLY A 33 6.13 17.21 -9.39
CA GLY A 33 7.30 17.97 -9.83
C GLY A 33 6.95 18.87 -11.02
N PRO A 34 7.37 18.52 -12.24
CA PRO A 34 7.32 19.43 -13.39
C PRO A 34 5.90 19.90 -13.75
N GLN A 35 4.86 19.05 -13.72
CA GLN A 35 3.49 19.49 -14.03
C GLN A 35 2.96 20.50 -12.99
N ARG A 36 3.25 20.28 -11.70
CA ARG A 36 2.83 21.20 -10.64
C ARG A 36 3.61 22.52 -10.69
N TRP A 37 4.89 22.48 -11.06
CA TRP A 37 5.71 23.68 -11.22
C TRP A 37 5.26 24.51 -12.43
N GLU A 38 4.99 23.86 -13.57
CA GLU A 38 4.38 24.48 -14.75
C GLU A 38 3.05 25.14 -14.37
N ALA A 39 2.13 24.43 -13.71
CA ALA A 39 0.84 24.99 -13.31
C ALA A 39 0.99 26.23 -12.43
N LYS A 40 1.88 26.22 -11.42
CA LYS A 40 2.16 27.39 -10.58
C LYS A 40 2.78 28.55 -11.38
N ALA A 41 3.61 28.25 -12.37
CA ALA A 41 4.21 29.27 -13.22
C ALA A 41 3.18 29.89 -14.17
N VAL A 42 2.29 29.09 -14.74
CA VAL A 42 1.12 29.57 -15.51
C VAL A 42 0.22 30.45 -14.64
N ASP A 43 -0.07 30.05 -13.40
CA ASP A 43 -0.87 30.87 -12.48
C ASP A 43 -0.21 32.23 -12.18
N ARG A 44 1.13 32.29 -12.09
CA ARG A 44 1.86 33.56 -11.95
C ARG A 44 1.83 34.40 -13.22
N ALA A 45 1.98 33.79 -14.39
CA ALA A 45 1.86 34.48 -15.68
C ALA A 45 0.43 35.04 -15.87
N ALA A 46 -0.59 34.30 -15.43
CA ALA A 46 -1.97 34.76 -15.45
C ALA A 46 -2.17 36.01 -14.59
N GLN A 47 -1.45 36.18 -13.47
CA GLN A 47 -1.51 37.45 -12.72
C GLN A 47 -0.91 38.61 -13.52
N VAL A 48 0.19 38.40 -14.25
CA VAL A 48 0.76 39.43 -15.15
C VAL A 48 -0.25 39.86 -16.22
N TYR A 49 -1.05 38.92 -16.73
CA TYR A 49 -2.15 39.23 -17.64
C TYR A 49 -3.24 40.05 -16.95
N LEU A 50 -3.70 39.62 -15.78
CA LEU A 50 -4.81 40.26 -15.05
C LEU A 50 -4.48 41.67 -14.55
N ASP A 51 -3.22 41.90 -14.19
CA ASP A 51 -2.72 43.22 -13.74
C ASP A 51 -2.42 44.18 -14.91
N SER A 52 -2.68 43.77 -16.15
CA SER A 52 -2.41 44.54 -17.37
C SER A 52 -3.70 45.05 -18.02
N PRO A 53 -3.63 45.88 -19.08
CA PRO A 53 -4.81 46.26 -19.87
C PRO A 53 -5.45 45.10 -20.67
N LEU A 54 -4.75 43.95 -20.80
CA LEU A 54 -5.17 42.85 -21.68
C LEU A 54 -6.57 42.28 -21.41
N PRO A 55 -7.06 42.11 -20.16
CA PRO A 55 -8.40 41.58 -19.92
C PRO A 55 -9.49 42.43 -20.58
N GLY A 56 -9.34 43.76 -20.54
CA GLY A 56 -10.27 44.70 -21.16
C GLY A 56 -10.20 44.71 -22.69
N ILE A 57 -9.04 44.35 -23.25
CA ILE A 57 -8.78 44.39 -24.70
C ILE A 57 -9.15 43.05 -25.36
N GLU A 58 -8.75 41.91 -24.78
CA GLU A 58 -8.82 40.61 -25.44
C GLU A 58 -10.07 39.79 -25.08
N LEU A 59 -10.58 39.89 -23.86
CA LEU A 59 -11.70 39.04 -23.41
C LEU A 59 -13.05 39.38 -24.06
N PRO A 60 -13.44 40.66 -24.27
CA PRO A 60 -14.69 40.96 -24.96
C PRO A 60 -14.70 40.46 -26.42
N PRO A 61 -13.64 40.69 -27.24
CA PRO A 61 -13.56 40.09 -28.57
C PRO A 61 -13.53 38.56 -28.56
N PHE A 62 -12.92 37.94 -27.55
CA PHE A 62 -12.95 36.48 -27.39
C PHE A 62 -14.37 35.94 -27.17
N VAL A 63 -15.13 36.54 -26.25
CA VAL A 63 -16.52 36.15 -25.99
C VAL A 63 -17.39 36.36 -27.23
N GLN A 64 -17.16 37.45 -27.97
CA GLN A 64 -17.86 37.71 -29.23
C GLN A 64 -17.49 36.66 -30.29
N TRP A 65 -16.22 36.31 -30.42
CA TRP A 65 -15.76 35.27 -31.34
C TRP A 65 -16.41 33.91 -31.04
N LEU A 66 -16.53 33.51 -29.77
CA LEU A 66 -17.23 32.27 -29.38
C LEU A 66 -18.68 32.27 -29.85
N LYS A 67 -19.37 33.41 -29.76
CA LYS A 67 -20.74 33.56 -30.24
C LYS A 67 -20.81 33.44 -31.76
N ASP A 68 -19.93 34.14 -32.48
CA ASP A 68 -19.89 34.14 -33.94
C ASP A 68 -19.51 32.77 -34.52
N ALA A 69 -18.65 32.04 -33.81
CA ALA A 69 -18.29 30.66 -34.13
C ALA A 69 -19.39 29.63 -33.78
N GLY A 70 -20.52 30.07 -33.21
CA GLY A 70 -21.64 29.18 -32.82
C GLY A 70 -21.29 28.23 -31.68
N HIS A 71 -20.36 28.61 -30.80
CA HIS A 71 -19.93 27.77 -29.70
C HIS A 71 -21.08 27.57 -28.68
N ARG A 72 -21.37 26.32 -28.31
CA ARG A 72 -22.50 25.97 -27.42
C ARG A 72 -22.47 26.70 -26.07
N ASP A 73 -21.27 27.01 -25.61
CA ASP A 73 -21.00 27.60 -24.29
C ASP A 73 -20.80 29.13 -24.36
N ALA A 74 -21.09 29.80 -25.49
CA ALA A 74 -20.85 31.24 -25.67
C ALA A 74 -21.61 32.13 -24.65
N GLU A 75 -22.85 31.76 -24.30
CA GLU A 75 -23.62 32.48 -23.27
C GLU A 75 -23.01 32.30 -21.87
N GLN A 76 -22.37 31.17 -21.59
CA GLN A 76 -21.62 30.98 -20.34
C GLN A 76 -20.42 31.93 -20.30
N ALA A 77 -19.66 32.03 -21.39
CA ALA A 77 -18.52 32.95 -21.49
C ALA A 77 -18.96 34.42 -21.26
N ARG A 78 -20.10 34.82 -21.83
CA ARG A 78 -20.68 36.14 -21.61
C ARG A 78 -21.03 36.41 -20.15
N ARG A 79 -21.66 35.45 -19.46
CA ARG A 79 -21.96 35.57 -18.01
C ARG A 79 -20.69 35.65 -17.17
N MET A 80 -19.65 34.90 -17.54
CA MET A 80 -18.35 34.94 -16.88
C MET A 80 -17.69 36.32 -17.02
N LEU A 81 -17.78 36.93 -18.20
CA LEU A 81 -17.26 38.28 -18.44
C LEU A 81 -18.00 39.32 -17.58
N ALA A 82 -19.33 39.26 -17.56
CA ALA A 82 -20.15 40.15 -16.74
C ALA A 82 -19.93 39.97 -15.22
N ALA A 83 -19.53 38.78 -14.78
CA ALA A 83 -19.22 38.46 -13.39
C ALA A 83 -17.74 38.66 -13.02
N HIS A 84 -16.96 39.35 -13.86
CA HIS A 84 -15.52 39.58 -13.65
C HIS A 84 -14.71 38.30 -13.40
N ARG A 85 -15.06 37.19 -14.08
CA ARG A 85 -14.36 35.89 -14.00
C ARG A 85 -13.21 35.81 -15.01
N GLU A 86 -12.41 36.86 -15.07
CA GLU A 86 -11.35 37.06 -16.09
C GLU A 86 -10.32 35.94 -16.10
N HIS A 87 -9.88 35.49 -14.92
CA HIS A 87 -8.94 34.38 -14.81
C HIS A 87 -9.47 33.08 -15.45
N ALA A 88 -10.76 32.80 -15.31
CA ALA A 88 -11.37 31.61 -15.90
C ALA A 88 -11.56 31.76 -17.42
N LEU A 89 -11.88 32.97 -17.90
CA LEU A 89 -11.94 33.27 -19.33
C LEU A 89 -10.57 33.22 -20.00
N LEU A 90 -9.52 33.75 -19.36
CA LEU A 90 -8.14 33.66 -19.85
C LEU A 90 -7.76 32.19 -20.08
N ARG A 91 -7.98 31.32 -19.07
CA ARG A 91 -7.68 29.89 -19.21
C ARG A 91 -8.42 29.25 -20.38
N TRP A 92 -9.67 29.64 -20.64
CA TRP A 92 -10.40 29.14 -21.80
C TRP A 92 -9.81 29.69 -23.11
N MET A 93 -9.65 31.01 -23.21
CA MET A 93 -9.10 31.69 -24.38
C MET A 93 -7.74 31.13 -24.80
N GLU A 94 -6.85 30.81 -23.86
CA GLU A 94 -5.53 30.22 -24.13
C GLU A 94 -5.59 28.78 -24.68
N HIS A 95 -6.69 28.06 -24.47
CA HIS A 95 -6.92 26.73 -25.05
C HIS A 95 -7.67 26.78 -26.40
N GLU A 96 -8.11 27.97 -26.84
CA GLU A 96 -8.83 28.15 -28.11
C GLU A 96 -7.86 28.57 -29.23
N GLU A 97 -7.22 27.59 -29.86
CA GLU A 97 -6.20 27.84 -30.88
C GLU A 97 -6.68 28.71 -32.04
N GLY A 98 -7.95 28.56 -32.44
CA GLY A 98 -8.55 29.37 -33.51
C GLY A 98 -8.57 30.86 -33.18
N PHE A 99 -8.87 31.20 -31.94
CA PHE A 99 -8.81 32.58 -31.46
C PHE A 99 -7.37 33.05 -31.29
N GLN A 100 -6.51 32.25 -30.66
CA GLN A 100 -5.09 32.59 -30.46
C GLN A 100 -4.38 32.89 -31.78
N LYS A 101 -4.59 32.08 -32.83
CA LYS A 101 -4.04 32.33 -34.17
C LYS A 101 -4.48 33.68 -34.74
N ARG A 102 -5.75 34.07 -34.53
CA ARG A 102 -6.27 35.37 -34.98
C ARG A 102 -5.70 36.53 -34.15
N LEU A 103 -5.56 36.34 -32.84
CA LEU A 103 -5.00 37.32 -31.92
C LEU A 103 -3.56 37.65 -32.31
N HIS A 104 -2.69 36.63 -32.46
CA HIS A 104 -1.29 36.83 -32.85
C HIS A 104 -1.12 37.31 -34.29
N ALA A 105 -2.07 37.02 -35.19
CA ALA A 105 -2.07 37.55 -36.56
C ALA A 105 -2.51 39.02 -36.65
N GLY A 106 -2.83 39.69 -35.54
CA GLY A 106 -3.32 41.07 -35.53
C GLY A 106 -4.71 41.23 -36.13
N LEU A 107 -5.51 40.14 -36.16
CA LEU A 107 -6.88 40.14 -36.68
C LEU A 107 -7.92 40.46 -35.60
N VAL A 108 -7.51 40.49 -34.32
CA VAL A 108 -8.34 40.87 -33.18
C VAL A 108 -8.03 42.31 -32.76
N VAL A 109 -6.77 42.59 -32.42
CA VAL A 109 -6.26 43.95 -32.15
C VAL A 109 -5.42 44.37 -33.36
N ARG A 110 -5.96 45.27 -34.17
CA ARG A 110 -5.34 45.67 -35.43
C ARG A 110 -4.34 46.81 -35.20
N ALA A 111 -3.39 46.98 -36.12
CA ALA A 111 -2.33 48.00 -35.99
C ALA A 111 -2.84 49.45 -35.97
N ASP A 112 -4.07 49.68 -36.46
CA ASP A 112 -4.78 50.96 -36.45
C ASP A 112 -5.59 51.21 -35.16
N ASP A 113 -5.64 50.24 -34.24
CA ASP A 113 -6.31 50.41 -32.95
C ASP A 113 -5.54 51.38 -32.04
N PRO A 114 -6.18 52.40 -31.44
CA PRO A 114 -5.51 53.32 -30.50
C PRO A 114 -4.80 52.63 -29.34
N GLN A 115 -5.26 51.44 -28.94
CA GLN A 115 -4.70 50.64 -27.84
C GLN A 115 -3.62 49.65 -28.33
N TYR A 116 -3.30 49.59 -29.63
CA TYR A 116 -2.40 48.60 -30.20
C TYR A 116 -0.99 48.61 -29.57
N ALA A 117 -0.44 49.80 -29.31
CA ALA A 117 0.90 49.93 -28.73
C ALA A 117 0.95 49.35 -27.30
N ASP A 118 -0.04 49.72 -26.48
CA ASP A 118 -0.17 49.26 -25.09
C ASP A 118 -0.49 47.76 -25.03
N TRP A 119 -1.39 47.30 -25.90
CA TRP A 119 -1.70 45.87 -26.06
C TRP A 119 -0.45 45.07 -26.42
N LYS A 120 0.31 45.50 -27.43
CA LYS A 120 1.51 44.78 -27.90
C LYS A 120 2.58 44.69 -26.82
N ALA A 121 2.82 45.78 -26.08
CA ALA A 121 3.76 45.80 -24.98
C ALA A 121 3.31 44.90 -23.81
N ALA A 122 2.03 44.97 -23.42
CA ALA A 122 1.47 44.15 -22.35
C ALA A 122 1.46 42.66 -22.72
N ARG A 123 1.09 42.32 -23.96
CA ARG A 123 1.05 40.94 -24.46
C ARG A 123 2.44 40.34 -24.53
N ALA A 124 3.44 41.08 -25.02
CA ALA A 124 4.84 40.64 -25.01
C ALA A 124 5.35 40.36 -23.58
N ARG A 125 4.95 41.19 -22.59
CA ARG A 125 5.29 40.96 -21.18
C ARG A 125 4.58 39.71 -20.61
N TYR A 126 3.32 39.48 -20.96
CA TYR A 126 2.59 38.28 -20.57
C TYR A 126 3.22 37.02 -21.17
N GLU A 127 3.50 37.03 -22.48
CA GLU A 127 4.13 35.92 -23.19
C GLU A 127 5.52 35.59 -22.63
N ALA A 128 6.31 36.62 -22.30
CA ALA A 128 7.61 36.44 -21.64
C ALA A 128 7.50 35.85 -20.22
N ALA A 129 6.33 35.96 -19.57
CA ALA A 129 6.08 35.38 -18.25
C ALA A 129 5.59 33.92 -18.32
N LEU A 130 5.16 33.43 -19.49
CA LEU A 130 4.70 32.05 -19.66
C LEU A 130 5.86 31.05 -19.49
N PRO A 131 5.65 29.94 -18.76
CA PRO A 131 6.67 28.90 -18.68
C PRO A 131 6.75 28.10 -19.99
N GLU A 132 7.90 27.43 -20.17
CA GLU A 132 8.03 26.36 -21.16
C GLU A 132 6.93 25.29 -20.95
N PRO A 133 6.19 24.91 -22.00
CA PRO A 133 4.99 24.07 -21.86
C PRO A 133 5.34 22.58 -21.71
N PHE A 134 5.84 22.20 -20.53
CA PHE A 134 6.21 20.83 -20.16
C PHE A 134 5.11 19.81 -20.49
N THR A 135 3.86 20.04 -20.05
CA THR A 135 2.79 19.05 -20.24
C THR A 135 2.50 18.85 -21.73
N ARG A 136 2.33 19.94 -22.49
CA ARG A 136 2.07 19.86 -23.94
C ARG A 136 3.24 19.24 -24.70
N ARG A 137 4.49 19.49 -24.27
CA ARG A 137 5.70 18.94 -24.89
C ARG A 137 5.76 17.42 -24.81
N TRP A 138 5.24 16.82 -23.74
CA TRP A 138 5.32 15.37 -23.47
C TRP A 138 3.99 14.63 -23.63
N ALA A 139 2.88 15.36 -23.82
CA ALA A 139 1.58 14.82 -24.17
C ALA A 139 1.52 14.46 -25.66
N GLN A 140 0.56 13.60 -26.02
CA GLN A 140 0.31 13.25 -27.41
C GLN A 140 -0.58 14.31 -28.06
N SER A 141 -0.07 15.05 -29.05
CA SER A 141 -0.90 16.00 -29.81
C SER A 141 -1.79 15.26 -30.82
N TYR A 142 -3.02 15.76 -30.96
CA TYR A 142 -4.00 15.36 -31.97
C TYR A 142 -4.30 16.49 -32.96
N GLU A 143 -3.45 17.51 -33.03
CA GLU A 143 -3.56 18.55 -34.06
C GLU A 143 -3.39 17.94 -35.45
N LYS A 144 -4.08 18.52 -36.44
CA LYS A 144 -4.10 18.03 -37.83
C LYS A 144 -2.70 17.95 -38.45
N ASP A 145 -1.85 18.92 -38.13
CA ASP A 145 -0.52 19.09 -38.72
C ASP A 145 0.61 18.81 -37.69
N ALA A 146 0.30 18.16 -36.57
CA ALA A 146 1.32 17.82 -35.58
C ALA A 146 2.33 16.81 -36.14
N PRO A 147 3.65 17.07 -36.00
CA PRO A 147 4.66 16.10 -36.43
C PRO A 147 4.56 14.83 -35.57
N PRO A 148 4.80 13.64 -36.16
CA PRO A 148 4.79 12.40 -35.40
C PRO A 148 5.94 12.40 -34.38
N ARG A 149 5.59 12.23 -33.10
CA ARG A 149 6.56 12.18 -31.99
C ARG A 149 6.39 10.86 -31.23
N PRO A 150 6.97 9.74 -31.70
CA PRO A 150 6.75 8.42 -31.08
C PRO A 150 7.04 8.36 -29.57
N VAL A 151 7.98 9.18 -29.09
CA VAL A 151 8.26 9.30 -27.65
C VAL A 151 7.03 9.68 -26.82
N THR A 152 6.12 10.50 -27.38
CA THR A 152 4.90 10.94 -26.67
C THR A 152 3.89 9.83 -26.50
N TRP A 153 3.97 8.74 -27.28
CA TRP A 153 3.11 7.57 -27.08
C TRP A 153 3.42 6.81 -25.78
N ILE A 154 4.61 7.05 -25.22
CA ILE A 154 5.02 6.52 -23.92
C ILE A 154 4.92 7.60 -22.85
N THR A 155 5.48 8.80 -23.09
CA THR A 155 5.55 9.83 -22.05
C THR A 155 4.17 10.38 -21.67
N ALA A 156 3.20 10.39 -22.59
CA ALA A 156 1.83 10.80 -22.28
C ALA A 156 1.18 9.94 -21.19
N ALA A 157 1.59 8.67 -21.05
CA ALA A 157 1.11 7.78 -20.00
C ALA A 157 1.56 8.17 -18.59
N PHE A 158 2.53 9.08 -18.46
CA PHE A 158 3.04 9.54 -17.16
C PHE A 158 2.53 10.92 -16.74
N LEU A 159 1.73 11.56 -17.59
CA LEU A 159 1.16 12.88 -17.36
C LEU A 159 -0.30 12.76 -16.89
N HIS A 160 -0.75 13.66 -16.02
CA HIS A 160 -2.12 13.68 -15.53
C HIS A 160 -2.73 15.09 -15.54
N ALA A 161 -4.03 15.19 -15.81
CA ALA A 161 -4.76 16.46 -15.90
C ALA A 161 -5.16 17.03 -14.54
N SER A 162 -5.30 16.16 -13.53
CA SER A 162 -5.75 16.55 -12.19
C SER A 162 -5.33 15.52 -11.15
N THR A 163 -5.37 15.91 -9.88
CA THR A 163 -5.09 15.01 -8.74
C THR A 163 -6.05 13.82 -8.72
N GLY A 164 -7.33 14.03 -9.03
CA GLY A 164 -8.32 12.96 -9.10
C GLY A 164 -8.02 11.97 -10.22
N HIS A 165 -7.61 12.46 -11.39
CA HIS A 165 -7.20 11.62 -12.51
C HIS A 165 -5.97 10.76 -12.15
N LEU A 166 -4.96 11.36 -11.51
CA LEU A 166 -3.80 10.64 -11.00
C LEU A 166 -4.20 9.55 -10.00
N LEU A 167 -4.94 9.92 -8.94
CA LEU A 167 -5.33 8.98 -7.89
C LEU A 167 -6.12 7.80 -8.43
N GLY A 168 -7.08 8.06 -9.33
CA GLY A 168 -7.84 7.02 -10.01
C GLY A 168 -6.91 6.05 -10.75
N ASN A 169 -6.02 6.56 -11.60
CA ASN A 169 -5.07 5.72 -12.34
C ASN A 169 -4.15 4.91 -11.42
N MET A 170 -3.66 5.50 -10.32
CA MET A 170 -2.74 4.81 -9.40
C MET A 170 -3.45 3.67 -8.65
N VAL A 171 -4.72 3.83 -8.28
CA VAL A 171 -5.52 2.75 -7.66
C VAL A 171 -5.65 1.58 -8.63
N PHE A 172 -6.07 1.82 -9.87
CA PHE A 172 -6.21 0.75 -10.86
C PHE A 172 -4.85 0.14 -11.24
N LEU A 173 -3.81 0.96 -11.40
CA LEU A 173 -2.45 0.50 -11.64
C LEU A 173 -1.98 -0.42 -10.51
N PHE A 174 -2.23 -0.07 -9.25
CA PHE A 174 -1.88 -0.93 -8.12
C PHE A 174 -2.63 -2.27 -8.16
N LEU A 175 -3.95 -2.24 -8.33
CA LEU A 175 -4.80 -3.44 -8.30
C LEU A 175 -4.46 -4.44 -9.41
N PHE A 176 -4.43 -3.96 -10.66
CA PHE A 176 -4.15 -4.82 -11.81
C PHE A 176 -2.65 -5.07 -11.98
N GLY A 177 -1.83 -4.05 -11.73
CA GLY A 177 -0.38 -4.13 -11.89
C GLY A 177 0.26 -5.15 -10.97
N CYS A 178 -0.11 -5.19 -9.69
CA CYS A 178 0.45 -6.17 -8.75
C CYS A 178 0.22 -7.61 -9.23
N SER A 179 -1.02 -7.91 -9.63
CA SER A 179 -1.40 -9.27 -10.08
C SER A 179 -0.66 -9.67 -11.37
N VAL A 180 -0.59 -8.76 -12.34
CA VAL A 180 0.08 -9.02 -13.62
C VAL A 180 1.61 -9.09 -13.45
N GLU A 181 2.20 -8.26 -12.58
CA GLU A 181 3.63 -8.27 -12.28
C GLU A 181 4.07 -9.58 -11.64
N VAL A 182 3.28 -10.11 -10.70
CA VAL A 182 3.57 -11.41 -10.06
C VAL A 182 3.55 -12.53 -11.11
N ALA A 183 2.63 -12.49 -12.08
CA ALA A 183 2.51 -13.52 -13.12
C ALA A 183 3.61 -13.43 -14.20
N LEU A 184 3.99 -12.22 -14.63
CA LEU A 184 4.95 -12.00 -15.72
C LEU A 184 6.40 -11.84 -15.26
N GLY A 185 6.60 -11.38 -14.02
CA GLY A 185 7.87 -10.87 -13.52
C GLY A 185 8.14 -9.42 -13.96
N ARG A 186 8.94 -8.71 -13.16
CA ARG A 186 9.18 -7.26 -13.22
C ARG A 186 9.46 -6.69 -14.63
N TRP A 187 10.37 -7.31 -15.40
CA TRP A 187 10.84 -6.74 -16.67
C TRP A 187 9.86 -6.94 -17.82
N ARG A 188 9.20 -8.11 -17.86
CA ARG A 188 8.15 -8.38 -18.86
C ARG A 188 6.92 -7.54 -18.58
N TYR A 189 6.56 -7.42 -17.31
CA TYR A 189 5.50 -6.51 -16.86
C TYR A 189 5.76 -5.08 -17.33
N LEU A 190 6.97 -4.54 -17.09
CA LEU A 190 7.32 -3.19 -17.55
C LEU A 190 7.21 -3.06 -19.07
N ALA A 191 7.77 -3.99 -19.83
CA ALA A 191 7.69 -3.97 -21.29
C ALA A 191 6.23 -3.99 -21.78
N PHE A 192 5.40 -4.84 -21.18
CA PHE A 192 4.00 -4.98 -21.56
C PHE A 192 3.17 -3.75 -21.18
N TYR A 193 3.46 -3.12 -20.04
CA TYR A 193 2.87 -1.85 -19.64
C TYR A 193 3.19 -0.74 -20.66
N LEU A 194 4.46 -0.60 -21.06
CA LEU A 194 4.88 0.42 -22.02
C LEU A 194 4.32 0.16 -23.43
N LEU A 195 4.29 -1.10 -23.88
CA LEU A 195 3.65 -1.46 -25.15
C LEU A 195 2.14 -1.21 -25.11
N GLY A 196 1.50 -1.43 -23.97
CA GLY A 196 0.10 -1.06 -23.74
C GLY A 196 -0.14 0.45 -23.87
N ALA A 197 0.77 1.28 -23.32
CA ALA A 197 0.74 2.73 -23.49
C ALA A 197 0.83 3.13 -24.98
N VAL A 198 1.73 2.49 -25.73
CA VAL A 198 1.87 2.71 -27.18
C VAL A 198 0.61 2.33 -27.93
N GLY A 199 0.05 1.14 -27.66
CA GLY A 199 -1.18 0.67 -28.30
C GLY A 199 -2.39 1.58 -28.03
N GLY A 200 -2.51 2.07 -26.79
CA GLY A 200 -3.52 3.07 -26.44
C GLY A 200 -3.32 4.39 -27.20
N SER A 201 -2.09 4.90 -27.21
CA SER A 201 -1.75 6.14 -27.90
C SER A 201 -1.98 6.07 -29.41
N LEU A 202 -1.64 4.94 -30.06
CA LEU A 202 -1.87 4.74 -31.49
C LEU A 202 -3.37 4.76 -31.83
N MET A 203 -4.18 4.05 -31.06
CA MET A 203 -5.64 4.02 -31.28
C MET A 203 -6.28 5.39 -31.05
N ALA A 204 -5.85 6.10 -29.99
CA ALA A 204 -6.33 7.44 -29.71
C ALA A 204 -5.88 8.45 -30.77
N GLY A 205 -4.63 8.36 -31.22
CA GLY A 205 -4.09 9.19 -32.29
C GLY A 205 -4.84 9.00 -33.60
N TRP A 206 -5.21 7.77 -33.95
CA TRP A 206 -6.05 7.49 -35.11
C TRP A 206 -7.46 8.08 -34.97
N ALA A 207 -8.11 7.89 -33.81
CA ALA A 207 -9.50 8.29 -33.62
C ALA A 207 -9.70 9.81 -33.42
N TYR A 208 -8.72 10.49 -32.83
CA TYR A 208 -8.81 11.90 -32.48
C TYR A 208 -7.99 12.81 -33.40
N ALA A 209 -7.34 12.26 -34.45
CA ALA A 209 -6.57 13.03 -35.42
C ALA A 209 -7.36 14.24 -35.95
N GLY A 210 -6.74 15.43 -35.88
CA GLY A 210 -7.33 16.67 -36.35
C GLY A 210 -8.29 17.36 -35.39
N GLN A 211 -8.53 16.82 -34.19
CA GLN A 211 -9.42 17.44 -33.19
C GLN A 211 -8.76 18.56 -32.37
N GLY A 212 -7.48 18.88 -32.59
CA GLY A 212 -6.81 20.06 -32.02
C GLY A 212 -6.55 20.00 -30.51
N SER A 213 -6.72 18.82 -29.89
CA SER A 213 -6.48 18.60 -28.46
C SER A 213 -5.24 17.71 -28.25
N TYR A 214 -4.90 17.42 -26.99
CA TYR A 214 -3.85 16.47 -26.65
C TYR A 214 -4.31 15.40 -25.66
N GLY A 215 -3.76 14.20 -25.81
CA GLY A 215 -3.99 13.05 -24.93
C GLY A 215 -2.91 12.91 -23.87
N LEU A 216 -3.34 12.66 -22.64
CA LEU A 216 -2.47 12.30 -21.52
C LEU A 216 -3.21 11.40 -20.51
N GLY A 217 -2.45 10.65 -19.72
CA GLY A 217 -2.96 9.77 -18.67
C GLY A 217 -2.43 8.35 -18.77
N ALA A 218 -2.13 7.75 -17.62
CA ALA A 218 -1.73 6.34 -17.51
C ALA A 218 -2.83 5.36 -17.93
N SER A 219 -4.07 5.84 -18.13
CA SER A 219 -5.26 5.02 -18.29
C SER A 219 -5.17 4.04 -19.47
N GLY A 220 -4.55 4.41 -20.59
CA GLY A 220 -4.35 3.46 -21.71
C GLY A 220 -3.47 2.27 -21.32
N ALA A 221 -2.35 2.53 -20.63
CA ALA A 221 -1.47 1.49 -20.12
C ALA A 221 -2.14 0.64 -19.02
N VAL A 222 -2.93 1.27 -18.16
CA VAL A 222 -3.73 0.58 -17.13
C VAL A 222 -4.81 -0.30 -17.77
N SER A 223 -5.50 0.17 -18.80
CA SER A 223 -6.45 -0.65 -19.57
C SER A 223 -5.77 -1.84 -20.22
N ALA A 224 -4.51 -1.71 -20.66
CA ALA A 224 -3.72 -2.85 -21.11
C ALA A 224 -3.50 -3.89 -20.01
N LEU A 225 -3.20 -3.45 -18.78
CA LEU A 225 -3.11 -4.36 -17.63
C LEU A 225 -4.45 -5.05 -17.33
N MET A 226 -5.58 -4.35 -17.51
CA MET A 226 -6.90 -4.95 -17.38
C MET A 226 -7.14 -6.02 -18.45
N GLY A 227 -6.76 -5.76 -19.70
CA GLY A 227 -6.82 -6.75 -20.79
C GLY A 227 -5.93 -7.97 -20.53
N MET A 228 -4.71 -7.75 -20.01
CA MET A 228 -3.82 -8.83 -19.56
C MET A 228 -4.44 -9.63 -18.42
N TYR A 229 -5.01 -8.96 -17.43
CA TYR A 229 -5.69 -9.57 -16.28
C TYR A 229 -6.87 -10.44 -16.76
N ALA A 230 -7.64 -9.96 -17.74
CA ALA A 230 -8.71 -10.74 -18.38
C ALA A 230 -8.24 -12.10 -18.88
N VAL A 231 -7.17 -12.08 -19.67
CA VAL A 231 -6.62 -13.25 -20.35
C VAL A 231 -5.92 -14.16 -19.33
N LEU A 232 -5.31 -13.58 -18.31
CA LEU A 232 -4.63 -14.31 -17.24
C LEU A 232 -5.63 -15.08 -16.35
N TYR A 233 -6.70 -14.42 -15.90
CA TYR A 233 -7.67 -15.02 -14.97
C TYR A 233 -8.85 -15.72 -15.67
N ARG A 234 -9.15 -15.41 -16.93
CA ARG A 234 -10.20 -16.07 -17.75
C ARG A 234 -11.54 -16.18 -16.99
N LEU A 235 -12.03 -17.42 -16.82
CA LEU A 235 -13.28 -17.74 -16.13
C LEU A 235 -13.13 -17.83 -14.59
N ARG A 236 -11.93 -17.55 -14.03
CA ARG A 236 -11.75 -17.55 -12.58
C ARG A 236 -12.66 -16.49 -11.97
N ARG A 237 -13.44 -16.95 -10.99
CA ARG A 237 -14.33 -16.14 -10.17
C ARG A 237 -13.48 -15.33 -9.20
N VAL A 238 -13.49 -14.02 -9.38
CA VAL A 238 -12.74 -13.07 -8.55
C VAL A 238 -13.73 -12.30 -7.68
N ARG A 239 -13.34 -11.97 -6.45
CA ARG A 239 -14.15 -11.11 -5.57
C ARG A 239 -13.99 -9.64 -5.95
N PHE A 240 -15.11 -8.99 -6.20
CA PHE A 240 -15.19 -7.57 -6.53
C PHE A 240 -15.93 -6.84 -5.44
N PHE A 241 -15.27 -5.86 -4.85
CA PHE A 241 -15.95 -4.86 -4.03
C PHE A 241 -16.77 -3.95 -4.94
N TYR A 242 -18.04 -3.70 -4.62
CA TYR A 242 -18.88 -2.70 -5.28
C TYR A 242 -19.55 -1.76 -4.29
N GLN A 243 -19.73 -0.52 -4.72
CA GLN A 243 -20.45 0.52 -3.97
C GLN A 243 -21.73 0.92 -4.71
N LEU A 244 -22.87 0.80 -4.03
CA LEU A 244 -24.15 1.33 -4.49
C LEU A 244 -24.69 2.35 -3.46
N PHE A 245 -24.49 3.64 -3.73
CA PHE A 245 -24.82 4.76 -2.83
C PHE A 245 -24.14 4.67 -1.45
N PHE A 246 -24.82 4.15 -0.43
CA PHE A 246 -24.29 3.89 0.92
C PHE A 246 -24.17 2.40 1.23
N TYR A 247 -24.43 1.53 0.26
CA TYR A 247 -24.35 0.08 0.40
C TYR A 247 -23.03 -0.44 -0.16
N PHE A 248 -22.26 -1.08 0.71
CA PHE A 248 -20.93 -1.64 0.45
C PHE A 248 -21.05 -3.17 0.45
N ASN A 249 -20.76 -3.84 -0.67
CA ASN A 249 -20.81 -5.31 -0.70
C ASN A 249 -19.83 -5.90 -1.72
N TYR A 250 -19.72 -7.23 -1.73
CA TYR A 250 -18.85 -7.98 -2.63
C TYR A 250 -19.68 -8.85 -3.58
N VAL A 251 -19.29 -8.89 -4.85
CA VAL A 251 -19.82 -9.85 -5.82
C VAL A 251 -18.67 -10.69 -6.35
N THR A 252 -18.90 -11.99 -6.51
CA THR A 252 -17.92 -12.89 -7.11
C THR A 252 -18.35 -13.18 -8.55
N ALA A 253 -17.58 -12.70 -9.52
CA ALA A 253 -17.87 -12.88 -10.94
C ALA A 253 -16.62 -13.36 -11.69
N PRO A 254 -16.75 -14.05 -12.84
CA PRO A 254 -15.62 -14.28 -13.73
C PRO A 254 -14.95 -12.96 -14.11
N ALA A 255 -13.62 -12.88 -14.00
CA ALA A 255 -12.86 -11.68 -14.37
C ALA A 255 -13.16 -11.20 -15.80
N LEU A 256 -13.42 -12.14 -16.71
CA LEU A 256 -13.79 -11.87 -18.09
C LEU A 256 -15.13 -11.11 -18.26
N LEU A 257 -16.08 -11.23 -17.33
CA LEU A 257 -17.40 -10.55 -17.44
C LEU A 257 -17.34 -9.06 -17.06
N LEU A 258 -16.31 -8.64 -16.34
CA LEU A 258 -16.17 -7.26 -15.90
C LEU A 258 -15.60 -6.33 -16.95
N LEU A 259 -14.80 -6.85 -17.88
CA LEU A 259 -14.28 -6.03 -18.97
C LEU A 259 -15.38 -5.57 -19.92
N PRO A 260 -16.32 -6.42 -20.40
CA PRO A 260 -17.46 -5.95 -21.17
C PRO A 260 -18.34 -4.97 -20.40
N ALA A 261 -18.59 -5.21 -19.11
CA ALA A 261 -19.41 -4.31 -18.29
C ALA A 261 -18.73 -2.95 -18.06
N TRP A 262 -17.42 -2.93 -17.80
CA TRP A 262 -16.64 -1.71 -17.64
C TRP A 262 -16.53 -0.95 -18.97
N ILE A 263 -16.19 -1.63 -20.07
CA ILE A 263 -16.14 -1.06 -21.42
C ILE A 263 -17.50 -0.52 -21.84
N ALA A 264 -18.61 -1.23 -21.58
CA ALA A 264 -19.96 -0.76 -21.90
C ALA A 264 -20.32 0.50 -21.12
N ASN A 265 -19.96 0.57 -19.83
CA ASN A 265 -20.15 1.75 -19.01
C ASN A 265 -19.27 2.93 -19.48
N GLU A 266 -18.03 2.68 -19.89
CA GLU A 266 -17.16 3.70 -20.49
C GLU A 266 -17.73 4.21 -21.82
N LEU A 267 -18.17 3.31 -22.72
CA LEU A 267 -18.75 3.68 -24.01
C LEU A 267 -20.07 4.44 -23.86
N LEU A 268 -20.89 4.06 -22.88
CA LEU A 268 -22.12 4.78 -22.54
C LEU A 268 -21.81 6.18 -21.99
N GLN A 269 -20.80 6.30 -21.11
CA GLN A 269 -20.34 7.59 -20.63
C GLN A 269 -19.77 8.46 -21.77
N HIS A 270 -19.06 7.88 -22.74
CA HIS A 270 -18.56 8.61 -23.92
C HIS A 270 -19.70 9.28 -24.69
N TRP A 271 -20.78 8.52 -24.94
CA TRP A 271 -21.97 9.01 -25.63
C TRP A 271 -22.74 10.07 -24.85
N LEU A 272 -22.78 9.96 -23.52
CA LEU A 272 -23.57 10.83 -22.66
C LEU A 272 -22.84 12.11 -22.20
N SER A 273 -21.53 12.04 -21.95
CA SER A 273 -20.79 13.12 -21.28
C SER A 273 -19.88 13.94 -22.21
N GLY A 274 -19.56 13.41 -23.40
CA GLY A 274 -19.13 14.20 -24.56
C GLY A 274 -18.12 15.33 -24.31
N ARG A 275 -17.04 15.12 -23.53
CA ARG A 275 -15.76 15.87 -23.53
C ARG A 275 -14.84 15.36 -22.41
N GLY A 276 -13.54 15.17 -22.71
CA GLY A 276 -12.47 15.09 -21.69
C GLY A 276 -11.86 13.72 -21.37
N VAL A 277 -12.42 12.60 -21.85
CA VAL A 277 -11.86 11.25 -21.64
C VAL A 277 -11.56 10.59 -22.99
N ALA A 278 -10.31 10.14 -23.18
CA ALA A 278 -9.85 9.51 -24.41
C ALA A 278 -10.20 8.00 -24.42
N TYR A 279 -11.48 7.68 -24.59
CA TYR A 279 -11.98 6.30 -24.57
C TYR A 279 -11.28 5.36 -25.57
N MET A 280 -10.87 5.89 -26.73
CA MET A 280 -10.12 5.11 -27.72
C MET A 280 -8.72 4.72 -27.24
N ALA A 281 -8.13 5.49 -26.32
CA ALA A 281 -6.88 5.11 -25.66
C ALA A 281 -7.07 3.88 -24.76
N HIS A 282 -8.21 3.80 -24.04
CA HIS A 282 -8.53 2.65 -23.19
C HIS A 282 -8.76 1.39 -24.03
N LEU A 283 -9.52 1.51 -25.12
CA LEU A 283 -9.77 0.41 -26.04
C LEU A 283 -8.48 -0.11 -26.67
N GLY A 284 -7.64 0.79 -27.21
CA GLY A 284 -6.36 0.44 -27.81
C GLY A 284 -5.42 -0.25 -26.82
N GLY A 285 -5.33 0.28 -25.59
CA GLY A 285 -4.56 -0.32 -24.52
C GLY A 285 -5.04 -1.72 -24.16
N LEU A 286 -6.35 -1.87 -23.93
CA LEU A 286 -6.98 -3.14 -23.55
C LEU A 286 -6.76 -4.24 -24.58
N LEU A 287 -7.00 -3.95 -25.88
CA LEU A 287 -6.77 -4.91 -26.96
C LEU A 287 -5.29 -5.30 -27.05
N THR A 288 -4.40 -4.31 -26.95
CA THR A 288 -2.95 -4.54 -26.97
C THR A 288 -2.51 -5.43 -25.82
N GLY A 289 -2.97 -5.15 -24.60
CA GLY A 289 -2.64 -5.95 -23.42
C GLY A 289 -3.18 -7.37 -23.50
N ALA A 290 -4.42 -7.54 -23.96
CA ALA A 290 -5.00 -8.86 -24.18
C ALA A 290 -4.20 -9.67 -25.21
N ALA A 291 -3.84 -9.06 -26.35
CA ALA A 291 -3.04 -9.70 -27.40
C ALA A 291 -1.64 -10.08 -26.90
N LEU A 292 -0.97 -9.19 -26.17
CA LEU A 292 0.35 -9.45 -25.57
C LEU A 292 0.31 -10.61 -24.58
N MET A 293 -0.67 -10.65 -23.67
CA MET A 293 -0.81 -11.74 -22.71
C MET A 293 -1.12 -13.06 -23.40
N TRP A 294 -2.03 -13.04 -24.39
CA TRP A 294 -2.38 -14.24 -25.15
C TRP A 294 -1.18 -14.79 -25.92
N GLY A 295 -0.45 -13.94 -26.66
CA GLY A 295 0.76 -14.33 -27.38
C GLY A 295 1.87 -14.85 -26.47
N ALA A 296 2.07 -14.21 -25.31
CA ALA A 296 3.02 -14.69 -24.30
C ALA A 296 2.65 -16.07 -23.74
N GLY A 297 1.35 -16.39 -23.65
CA GLY A 297 0.85 -17.71 -23.28
C GLY A 297 1.17 -18.79 -24.31
N LEU A 298 1.08 -18.47 -25.61
CA LEU A 298 1.37 -19.41 -26.70
C LEU A 298 2.87 -19.74 -26.82
N LEU A 299 3.75 -18.76 -26.58
CA LEU A 299 5.20 -18.91 -26.76
C LEU A 299 5.90 -19.63 -25.59
N ARG A 300 5.22 -19.90 -24.47
CA ARG A 300 5.84 -20.52 -23.29
C ARG A 300 5.53 -22.01 -23.19
N ARG A 301 6.58 -22.81 -22.96
CA ARG A 301 6.47 -24.25 -22.63
C ARG A 301 5.74 -24.55 -21.31
N LYS A 302 5.68 -23.57 -20.40
CA LYS A 302 4.95 -23.65 -19.13
C LYS A 302 3.93 -22.52 -19.10
N ALA A 303 2.66 -22.85 -18.89
CA ALA A 303 1.57 -21.89 -18.91
C ALA A 303 1.82 -20.71 -17.97
N ILE A 304 1.44 -19.50 -18.39
CA ILE A 304 1.35 -18.35 -17.48
C ILE A 304 0.13 -18.60 -16.62
N GLU A 305 0.34 -19.22 -15.47
CA GLU A 305 -0.72 -19.44 -14.52
C GLU A 305 -0.95 -18.17 -13.72
N ALA A 306 -2.21 -17.73 -13.67
CA ALA A 306 -2.63 -16.79 -12.66
C ALA A 306 -2.19 -17.35 -11.29
N PRO A 307 -1.62 -16.52 -10.39
CA PRO A 307 -1.25 -16.93 -9.05
C PRO A 307 -2.34 -17.82 -8.47
N PRO A 308 -2.00 -18.96 -7.84
CA PRO A 308 -3.02 -19.76 -7.16
C PRO A 308 -3.79 -18.81 -6.24
N PRO A 309 -5.13 -18.86 -6.21
CA PRO A 309 -5.87 -18.11 -5.22
C PRO A 309 -5.21 -18.39 -3.87
N GLU A 310 -4.95 -17.35 -3.09
CA GLU A 310 -4.41 -17.50 -1.74
C GLU A 310 -5.17 -18.66 -1.11
N ALA A 311 -4.44 -19.71 -0.68
CA ALA A 311 -5.06 -20.81 0.04
C ALA A 311 -5.97 -20.15 1.07
N PRO A 312 -7.26 -20.53 1.17
CA PRO A 312 -8.19 -19.85 2.05
C PRO A 312 -7.45 -19.67 3.37
N ALA A 313 -7.34 -18.41 3.82
CA ALA A 313 -6.81 -18.12 5.14
C ALA A 313 -7.39 -19.20 6.05
N ALA A 314 -6.51 -19.93 6.75
CA ALA A 314 -6.90 -21.09 7.55
C ALA A 314 -8.27 -20.79 8.15
N PRO A 315 -9.29 -21.63 7.88
CA PRO A 315 -10.69 -21.30 8.11
C PRO A 315 -10.78 -20.58 9.45
N ASP A 316 -11.31 -19.35 9.46
CA ASP A 316 -11.34 -18.47 10.63
C ASP A 316 -11.63 -19.34 11.85
N ASP A 317 -10.56 -19.67 12.58
CA ASP A 317 -10.60 -20.64 13.65
C ASP A 317 -11.30 -20.02 14.87
N GLY A 318 -11.81 -18.80 14.70
CA GLY A 318 -12.41 -17.95 15.71
C GLY A 318 -11.36 -17.17 16.49
N PHE A 319 -10.06 -17.27 16.16
CA PHE A 319 -9.02 -16.64 16.99
C PHE A 319 -9.22 -15.14 17.12
N ASP A 320 -9.38 -14.42 16.01
CA ASP A 320 -9.53 -12.96 16.04
C ASP A 320 -10.86 -12.55 16.70
N ALA A 321 -11.91 -13.36 16.52
CA ALA A 321 -13.19 -13.16 17.19
C ALA A 321 -13.09 -13.33 18.72
N HIS A 322 -12.41 -14.38 19.19
CA HIS A 322 -12.14 -14.60 20.61
C HIS A 322 -11.29 -13.48 21.20
N VAL A 323 -10.24 -13.02 20.51
CA VAL A 323 -9.42 -11.89 20.97
C VAL A 323 -10.24 -10.60 21.07
N ALA A 324 -11.09 -10.31 20.07
CA ALA A 324 -11.96 -9.13 20.08
C ALA A 324 -12.97 -9.18 21.23
N GLN A 325 -13.67 -10.31 21.41
CA GLN A 325 -14.63 -10.50 22.49
C GLN A 325 -13.96 -10.44 23.88
N ALA A 326 -12.75 -10.97 24.02
CA ALA A 326 -12.00 -10.91 25.27
C ALA A 326 -11.66 -9.46 25.65
N ARG A 327 -11.18 -8.66 24.69
CA ARG A 327 -10.88 -7.23 24.90
C ARG A 327 -12.14 -6.44 25.24
N GLN A 328 -13.23 -6.67 24.50
CA GLN A 328 -14.51 -6.00 24.77
C GLN A 328 -15.02 -6.34 26.18
N SER A 329 -14.98 -7.61 26.56
CA SER A 329 -15.40 -8.05 27.90
C SER A 329 -14.52 -7.43 28.99
N ALA A 330 -13.20 -7.38 28.80
CA ALA A 330 -12.28 -6.76 29.76
C ALA A 330 -12.53 -5.25 29.89
N GLN A 331 -12.78 -4.54 28.78
CA GLN A 331 -13.14 -3.11 28.78
C GLN A 331 -14.47 -2.85 29.50
N ALA A 332 -15.43 -3.76 29.36
CA ALA A 332 -16.69 -3.73 30.09
C ALA A 332 -16.58 -4.21 31.56
N MET A 333 -15.36 -4.44 32.05
CA MET A 333 -15.07 -5.00 33.40
C MET A 333 -15.70 -6.38 33.64
N GLN A 334 -16.06 -7.11 32.58
CA GLN A 334 -16.59 -8.48 32.62
C GLN A 334 -15.45 -9.50 32.53
N PHE A 335 -14.57 -9.50 33.53
CA PHE A 335 -13.31 -10.26 33.51
C PHE A 335 -13.48 -11.78 33.40
N GLU A 336 -14.54 -12.36 33.99
CA GLU A 336 -14.83 -13.80 33.86
C GLU A 336 -15.15 -14.20 32.40
N ARG A 337 -15.93 -13.37 31.70
CA ARG A 337 -16.20 -13.56 30.26
C ARG A 337 -14.94 -13.36 29.44
N ALA A 338 -14.12 -12.37 29.78
CA ALA A 338 -12.84 -12.15 29.14
C ALA A 338 -11.92 -13.38 29.28
N LEU A 339 -11.89 -14.04 30.44
CA LEU A 339 -11.10 -15.25 30.67
C LEU A 339 -11.51 -16.42 29.76
N VAL A 340 -12.82 -16.63 29.57
CA VAL A 340 -13.32 -17.67 28.66
C VAL A 340 -12.78 -17.46 27.25
N GLN A 341 -12.83 -16.21 26.78
CA GLN A 341 -12.41 -15.83 25.43
C GLN A 341 -10.89 -15.87 25.27
N TRP A 342 -10.13 -15.39 26.27
CA TRP A 342 -8.66 -15.49 26.27
C TRP A 342 -8.17 -16.94 26.25
N ARG A 343 -8.82 -17.82 27.01
CA ARG A 343 -8.51 -19.25 27.01
C ARG A 343 -8.78 -19.88 25.65
N ALA A 344 -9.89 -19.55 25.00
CA ALA A 344 -10.21 -20.05 23.66
C ALA A 344 -9.16 -19.59 22.63
N ALA A 345 -8.80 -18.29 22.64
CA ALA A 345 -7.73 -17.75 21.79
C ALA A 345 -6.38 -18.44 22.06
N ALA A 346 -6.03 -18.71 23.33
CA ALA A 346 -4.80 -19.40 23.70
C ALA A 346 -4.79 -20.89 23.33
N GLN A 347 -5.95 -21.53 23.15
CA GLN A 347 -6.03 -22.90 22.61
C GLN A 347 -5.73 -22.93 21.12
N LEU A 348 -6.25 -21.96 20.38
CA LEU A 348 -6.06 -21.83 18.93
C LEU A 348 -4.62 -21.45 18.57
N ARG A 349 -4.05 -20.46 19.30
CA ARG A 349 -2.66 -20.02 19.10
C ARG A 349 -1.87 -20.09 20.40
N PRO A 350 -1.35 -21.27 20.78
CA PRO A 350 -0.79 -21.47 22.12
C PRO A 350 0.57 -20.83 22.40
N ARG A 351 1.14 -20.16 21.41
CA ARG A 351 2.44 -19.47 21.49
C ARG A 351 2.31 -17.97 21.24
N ASP A 352 1.08 -17.46 21.11
CA ASP A 352 0.83 -16.03 20.92
C ASP A 352 1.08 -15.27 22.23
N VAL A 353 2.21 -14.56 22.28
CA VAL A 353 2.66 -13.86 23.49
C VAL A 353 1.66 -12.80 23.96
N PRO A 354 1.09 -11.94 23.09
CA PRO A 354 0.05 -11.00 23.49
C PRO A 354 -1.16 -11.65 24.17
N VAL A 355 -1.68 -12.74 23.60
CA VAL A 355 -2.81 -13.48 24.18
C VAL A 355 -2.43 -14.11 25.52
N LEU A 356 -1.28 -14.78 25.62
CA LEU A 356 -0.84 -15.38 26.88
C LEU A 356 -0.63 -14.34 27.99
N SER A 357 -0.05 -13.18 27.64
CA SER A 357 0.12 -12.05 28.58
C SER A 357 -1.23 -11.52 29.05
N ALA A 358 -2.18 -11.28 28.13
CA ALA A 358 -3.51 -10.78 28.47
C ALA A 358 -4.30 -11.79 29.32
N TRP A 359 -4.23 -13.07 28.95
CA TRP A 359 -4.85 -14.15 29.70
C TRP A 359 -4.29 -14.24 31.13
N PHE A 360 -2.96 -14.26 31.27
CA PHE A 360 -2.29 -14.34 32.57
C PHE A 360 -2.62 -13.14 33.47
N LYS A 361 -2.58 -11.91 32.95
CA LYS A 361 -2.94 -10.69 33.69
C LYS A 361 -4.41 -10.64 34.09
N THR A 362 -5.31 -11.14 33.24
CA THR A 362 -6.73 -11.21 33.60
C THR A 362 -6.94 -12.29 34.67
N ALA A 363 -6.25 -13.42 34.55
CA ALA A 363 -6.38 -14.54 35.47
C ALA A 363 -5.78 -14.27 36.85
N SER A 364 -4.78 -13.38 36.95
CA SER A 364 -4.17 -12.99 38.23
C SER A 364 -5.15 -12.29 39.18
N LEU A 365 -6.33 -11.85 38.71
CA LEU A 365 -7.42 -11.36 39.56
C LEU A 365 -7.99 -12.46 40.47
N TRP A 366 -7.84 -13.73 40.09
CA TRP A 366 -8.23 -14.90 40.89
C TRP A 366 -7.03 -15.83 41.09
N PRO A 367 -6.13 -15.55 42.04
CA PRO A 367 -4.86 -16.26 42.14
C PRO A 367 -4.97 -17.75 42.54
N ALA A 368 -6.14 -18.18 43.01
CA ALA A 368 -6.46 -19.60 43.28
C ALA A 368 -7.06 -20.33 42.06
N GLY A 369 -7.42 -19.59 41.01
CA GLY A 369 -8.12 -20.10 39.84
C GLY A 369 -7.22 -20.91 38.91
N GLU A 370 -7.81 -21.93 38.27
CA GLU A 370 -7.10 -22.80 37.33
C GLU A 370 -6.51 -22.04 36.13
N ASP A 371 -7.19 -21.00 35.64
CA ASP A 371 -6.71 -20.19 34.51
C ASP A 371 -5.38 -19.51 34.82
N PHE A 372 -5.16 -19.06 36.07
CA PHE A 372 -3.91 -18.39 36.46
C PHE A 372 -2.73 -19.37 36.40
N HIS A 373 -2.91 -20.56 36.98
CA HIS A 373 -1.91 -21.62 36.96
C HIS A 373 -1.62 -22.14 35.54
N ARG A 374 -2.66 -22.29 34.70
CA ARG A 374 -2.52 -22.76 33.31
C ARG A 374 -1.83 -21.73 32.42
N ALA A 375 -2.22 -20.47 32.50
CA ALA A 375 -1.59 -19.39 31.73
C ALA A 375 -0.10 -19.27 32.08
N ALA A 376 0.23 -19.29 33.38
CA ALA A 376 1.60 -19.28 33.87
C ALA A 376 2.45 -20.42 33.27
N ARG A 377 1.96 -21.66 33.38
CA ARG A 377 2.64 -22.84 32.82
C ARG A 377 2.85 -22.72 31.31
N ARG A 378 1.89 -22.14 30.58
CA ARG A 378 2.02 -21.95 29.12
C ARG A 378 3.14 -20.97 28.79
N ILE A 379 3.23 -19.87 29.54
CA ILE A 379 4.31 -18.88 29.40
C ILE A 379 5.67 -19.52 29.72
N PHE A 380 5.79 -20.27 30.81
CA PHE A 380 7.04 -20.93 31.22
C PHE A 380 7.57 -21.94 30.19
N ARG A 381 6.69 -22.44 29.31
CA ARG A 381 7.01 -23.41 28.25
C ARG A 381 7.20 -22.80 26.86
N LEU A 382 7.18 -21.47 26.73
CA LEU A 382 7.51 -20.83 25.46
C LEU A 382 8.94 -21.21 25.00
N PRO A 383 9.15 -21.49 23.70
CA PRO A 383 10.42 -22.00 23.17
C PRO A 383 11.45 -20.91 22.82
N GLY A 384 11.05 -19.63 22.82
CA GLY A 384 11.92 -18.51 22.43
C GLY A 384 13.15 -18.39 23.35
N GLN A 385 14.30 -18.10 22.73
CA GLN A 385 15.57 -17.86 23.42
C GLN A 385 16.03 -16.41 23.28
N ASP A 386 15.25 -15.57 22.62
CA ASP A 386 15.48 -14.13 22.52
C ASP A 386 15.26 -13.46 23.89
N ALA A 387 15.93 -12.32 24.12
CA ALA A 387 15.88 -11.59 25.38
C ALA A 387 14.45 -11.22 25.79
N ALA A 388 13.60 -10.81 24.84
CA ALA A 388 12.23 -10.40 25.14
C ALA A 388 11.36 -11.57 25.65
N THR A 389 11.48 -12.76 25.05
CA THR A 389 10.78 -13.95 25.55
C THR A 389 11.28 -14.35 26.94
N LEU A 390 12.60 -14.32 27.16
CA LEU A 390 13.21 -14.66 28.44
C LEU A 390 12.76 -13.71 29.57
N ASP A 391 12.77 -12.40 29.30
CA ASP A 391 12.30 -11.37 30.24
C ASP A 391 10.81 -11.53 30.55
N PHE A 392 9.98 -11.80 29.52
CA PHE A 392 8.56 -12.05 29.72
C PHE A 392 8.30 -13.29 30.61
N GLN A 393 9.07 -14.36 30.42
CA GLN A 393 8.98 -15.57 31.25
C GLN A 393 9.41 -15.31 32.68
N HIS A 394 10.49 -14.56 32.89
CA HIS A 394 10.99 -14.20 34.22
C HIS A 394 10.01 -13.28 34.97
N ALA A 395 9.52 -12.23 34.33
CA ALA A 395 8.52 -11.34 34.91
C ALA A 395 7.23 -12.09 35.29
N SER A 396 6.75 -12.97 34.40
CA SER A 396 5.56 -13.78 34.67
C SER A 396 5.78 -14.77 35.81
N TYR A 397 6.98 -15.34 35.93
CA TYR A 397 7.36 -16.25 37.03
C TYR A 397 7.32 -15.56 38.39
N ARG A 398 7.90 -14.35 38.51
CA ARG A 398 7.90 -13.59 39.76
C ARG A 398 6.47 -13.24 40.19
N THR A 399 5.68 -12.68 39.27
CA THR A 399 4.26 -12.39 39.52
C THR A 399 3.50 -13.63 39.95
N TYR A 400 3.74 -14.77 39.30
CA TYR A 400 3.09 -16.03 39.64
C TYR A 400 3.46 -16.52 41.04
N LEU A 401 4.72 -16.45 41.44
CA LEU A 401 5.15 -16.83 42.79
C LEU A 401 4.53 -15.95 43.88
N ASP A 402 4.48 -14.64 43.65
CA ASP A 402 3.98 -13.69 44.65
C ASP A 402 2.47 -13.85 44.89
N HIS A 403 1.72 -14.15 43.82
CA HIS A 403 0.26 -14.12 43.87
C HIS A 403 -0.39 -15.49 44.02
N ALA A 404 0.20 -16.57 43.50
CA ALA A 404 -0.46 -17.88 43.43
C ALA A 404 -1.01 -18.37 44.79
N ARG A 405 -2.24 -18.88 44.76
CA ARG A 405 -2.93 -19.45 45.93
C ARG A 405 -3.45 -20.87 45.63
N PRO A 406 -3.55 -21.76 46.63
CA PRO A 406 -2.98 -21.64 47.98
C PRO A 406 -1.45 -21.64 47.98
N SER A 407 -0.83 -22.17 46.92
CA SER A 407 0.62 -22.14 46.69
C SER A 407 0.94 -22.21 45.20
N ALA A 408 2.19 -21.88 44.83
CA ALA A 408 2.67 -21.99 43.47
C ALA A 408 2.77 -23.46 43.02
N ARG A 409 2.10 -23.81 41.92
CA ARG A 409 2.02 -25.19 41.39
C ARG A 409 3.06 -25.47 40.29
N LEU A 410 4.33 -25.31 40.61
CA LEU A 410 5.43 -25.61 39.69
C LEU A 410 5.73 -27.12 39.73
N VAL A 411 5.73 -27.77 38.57
CA VAL A 411 6.16 -29.17 38.45
C VAL A 411 7.67 -29.24 38.16
N PRO A 412 8.36 -30.34 38.53
CA PRO A 412 9.81 -30.46 38.36
C PRO A 412 10.32 -30.12 36.95
N ASP A 413 9.64 -30.56 35.90
CA ASP A 413 10.02 -30.26 34.52
C ASP A 413 9.94 -28.76 34.18
N ASP A 414 8.93 -28.06 34.72
CA ASP A 414 8.77 -26.61 34.55
C ASP A 414 9.91 -25.88 35.28
N MET A 415 10.26 -26.34 36.48
CA MET A 415 11.41 -25.79 37.24
C MET A 415 12.70 -25.97 36.45
N ALA A 416 12.99 -27.18 35.97
CA ALA A 416 14.18 -27.47 35.16
C ALA A 416 14.26 -26.61 33.90
N GLY A 417 13.13 -26.43 33.21
CA GLY A 417 13.04 -25.54 32.05
C GLY A 417 13.28 -24.07 32.40
N LEU A 418 12.74 -23.57 33.52
CA LEU A 418 12.93 -22.19 33.95
C LEU A 418 14.37 -21.92 34.42
N VAL A 419 15.01 -22.87 35.12
CA VAL A 419 16.42 -22.75 35.52
C VAL A 419 17.30 -22.49 34.29
N ARG A 420 17.18 -23.30 33.22
CA ARG A 420 17.96 -23.09 31.98
C ARG A 420 17.78 -21.69 31.41
N ARG A 421 16.54 -21.20 31.40
CA ARG A 421 16.20 -19.89 30.82
C ARG A 421 16.74 -18.75 31.68
N PHE A 422 16.61 -18.85 33.00
CA PHE A 422 17.10 -17.84 33.92
C PHE A 422 18.62 -17.77 33.96
N VAL A 423 19.31 -18.92 33.88
CA VAL A 423 20.77 -18.94 33.72
C VAL A 423 21.19 -18.24 32.43
N ARG A 424 20.51 -18.50 31.31
CA ARG A 424 20.79 -17.82 30.02
C ARG A 424 20.48 -16.33 30.04
N ALA A 425 19.43 -15.93 30.77
CA ALA A 425 19.02 -14.55 30.93
C ALA A 425 19.83 -13.78 31.99
N GLY A 426 20.77 -14.44 32.68
CA GLY A 426 21.55 -13.82 33.76
C GLY A 426 20.76 -13.56 35.05
N GLN A 427 19.63 -14.22 35.24
CA GLN A 427 18.76 -14.08 36.42
C GLN A 427 19.18 -15.07 37.53
N TRP A 428 20.38 -14.87 38.07
CA TRP A 428 21.09 -15.82 38.94
C TRP A 428 20.32 -16.22 40.21
N SER A 429 19.87 -15.24 41.00
CA SER A 429 19.16 -15.48 42.27
C SER A 429 17.94 -16.38 42.09
N ASP A 430 17.14 -16.12 41.06
CA ASP A 430 15.90 -16.87 40.83
C ASP A 430 16.20 -18.25 40.22
N ALA A 431 17.27 -18.38 39.43
CA ALA A 431 17.77 -19.68 38.98
C ALA A 431 18.25 -20.56 40.16
N GLU A 432 19.01 -19.99 41.09
CA GLU A 432 19.51 -20.69 42.29
C GLU A 432 18.36 -21.17 43.20
N LYS A 433 17.38 -20.29 43.46
CA LYS A 433 16.19 -20.65 44.25
C LYS A 433 15.39 -21.77 43.60
N LEU A 434 15.17 -21.71 42.28
CA LEU A 434 14.46 -22.76 41.55
C LEU A 434 15.22 -24.07 41.54
N LEU A 435 16.55 -24.03 41.34
CA LEU A 435 17.37 -25.24 41.31
C LEU A 435 17.40 -25.92 42.69
N THR A 436 17.46 -25.14 43.76
CA THR A 436 17.35 -25.64 45.14
C THR A 436 15.98 -26.28 45.37
N ALA A 437 14.91 -25.62 44.93
CA ALA A 437 13.55 -26.16 45.03
C ALA A 437 13.37 -27.45 44.20
N LEU A 438 13.96 -27.53 43.01
CA LEU A 438 13.95 -28.73 42.17
C LEU A 438 14.70 -29.87 42.85
N HIS A 439 15.90 -29.63 43.38
CA HIS A 439 16.69 -30.64 44.07
C HIS A 439 15.94 -31.20 45.31
N ARG A 440 15.25 -30.33 46.05
CA ARG A 440 14.44 -30.74 47.21
C ARG A 440 13.19 -31.53 46.82
N THR A 441 12.51 -31.14 45.75
CA THR A 441 11.21 -31.75 45.37
C THR A 441 11.34 -32.96 44.45
N ALA A 442 12.41 -33.04 43.66
CA ALA A 442 12.68 -34.14 42.73
C ALA A 442 14.19 -34.43 42.65
N PRO A 443 14.79 -35.00 43.72
CA PRO A 443 16.24 -35.22 43.80
C PRO A 443 16.80 -36.16 42.72
N GLN A 444 15.96 -36.99 42.11
CA GLN A 444 16.32 -37.92 41.03
C GLN A 444 16.02 -37.38 39.63
N HIS A 445 15.66 -36.10 39.50
CA HIS A 445 15.33 -35.51 38.20
C HIS A 445 16.53 -35.54 37.25
N ALA A 446 16.37 -36.15 36.07
CA ALA A 446 17.47 -36.45 35.14
C ALA A 446 18.33 -35.22 34.74
N ALA A 447 17.72 -34.03 34.68
CA ALA A 447 18.43 -32.80 34.32
C ALA A 447 19.25 -32.17 35.47
N LEU A 448 19.16 -32.62 36.72
CA LEU A 448 19.76 -31.92 37.86
C LEU A 448 21.28 -31.70 37.72
N GLY A 449 22.04 -32.74 37.35
CA GLY A 449 23.48 -32.63 37.16
C GLY A 449 23.87 -31.63 36.06
N GLU A 450 23.16 -31.67 34.93
CA GLU A 450 23.33 -30.71 33.82
C GLU A 450 23.07 -29.27 34.29
N LEU A 451 21.97 -29.05 35.02
CA LEU A 451 21.55 -27.72 35.46
C LEU A 451 22.50 -27.12 36.49
N VAL A 452 22.99 -27.92 37.46
CA VAL A 452 24.00 -27.47 38.43
C VAL A 452 25.30 -27.11 37.70
N GLY A 453 25.77 -27.95 36.78
CA GLY A 453 26.95 -27.65 35.97
C GLY A 453 26.79 -26.37 35.13
N MET A 454 25.61 -26.18 34.51
CA MET A 454 25.30 -24.99 33.71
C MET A 454 25.30 -23.71 34.56
N LEU A 455 24.66 -23.74 35.72
CA LEU A 455 24.62 -22.61 36.65
C LEU A 455 26.02 -22.25 37.16
N VAL A 456 26.79 -23.24 37.62
CA VAL A 456 28.16 -23.03 38.11
C VAL A 456 29.05 -22.42 37.02
N THR A 457 28.97 -22.96 35.80
CA THR A 457 29.72 -22.42 34.66
C THR A 457 29.39 -20.95 34.40
N ALA A 458 28.10 -20.60 34.39
CA ALA A 458 27.64 -19.24 34.15
C ALA A 458 28.01 -18.27 35.30
N LEU A 459 27.97 -18.74 36.55
CA LEU A 459 28.43 -17.96 37.71
C LEU A 459 29.94 -17.68 37.63
N LEU A 460 30.76 -18.68 37.27
CA LEU A 460 32.19 -18.48 37.08
C LEU A 460 32.51 -17.50 35.95
N GLN A 461 31.84 -17.64 34.80
CA GLN A 461 32.02 -16.73 33.66
C GLN A 461 31.59 -15.29 33.97
N SER A 462 30.67 -15.10 34.92
CA SER A 462 30.22 -13.77 35.37
C SER A 462 31.00 -13.24 36.59
N GLY A 463 32.09 -13.89 37.00
CA GLY A 463 32.94 -13.46 38.11
C GLY A 463 32.39 -13.77 39.51
N ARG A 464 31.30 -14.54 39.61
CA ARG A 464 30.58 -14.85 40.87
C ARG A 464 31.11 -16.13 41.52
N ARG A 465 32.43 -16.19 41.77
CA ARG A 465 33.11 -17.41 42.27
C ARG A 465 32.57 -17.88 43.62
N GLU A 466 32.27 -16.97 44.54
CA GLU A 466 31.73 -17.33 45.87
C GLU A 466 30.38 -18.06 45.77
N GLN A 467 29.47 -17.55 44.93
CA GLN A 467 28.19 -18.20 44.65
C GLN A 467 28.41 -19.56 43.98
N ALA A 468 29.34 -19.66 43.03
CA ALA A 468 29.68 -20.92 42.39
C ALA A 468 30.23 -21.97 43.39
N MET A 469 31.06 -21.55 44.35
CA MET A 469 31.61 -22.42 45.40
C MET A 469 30.53 -22.97 46.34
N ALA A 470 29.44 -22.22 46.58
CA ALA A 470 28.32 -22.69 47.41
C ALA A 470 27.61 -23.94 46.82
N TRP A 471 27.72 -24.14 45.50
CA TRP A 471 27.17 -25.31 44.79
C TRP A 471 28.14 -26.49 44.65
N LEU A 472 29.36 -26.39 45.22
CA LEU A 472 30.39 -27.43 45.12
C LEU A 472 29.90 -28.82 45.61
N PRO A 473 29.23 -28.95 46.78
CA PRO A 473 28.77 -30.27 47.24
C PRO A 473 27.77 -30.92 46.28
N GLN A 474 26.81 -30.14 45.76
CA GLN A 474 25.82 -30.63 44.80
C GLN A 474 26.46 -30.99 43.47
N LEU A 475 27.46 -30.22 43.02
CA LEU A 475 28.18 -30.49 41.78
C LEU A 475 29.01 -31.78 41.87
N GLN A 476 29.68 -32.02 43.01
CA GLN A 476 30.40 -33.27 43.28
C GLN A 476 29.47 -34.47 43.29
N GLN A 477 28.28 -34.32 43.88
CA GLN A 477 27.30 -35.41 43.97
C GLN A 477 26.61 -35.70 42.63
N LEU A 478 26.17 -34.67 41.90
CA LEU A 478 25.26 -34.80 40.76
C LEU A 478 25.95 -34.80 39.39
N ALA A 479 27.17 -34.26 39.30
CA ALA A 479 27.93 -34.20 38.07
C ALA A 479 29.44 -34.47 38.30
N PRO A 480 29.80 -35.64 38.89
CA PRO A 480 31.19 -36.01 39.13
C PRO A 480 31.96 -36.04 37.80
N GLY A 481 33.09 -35.33 37.74
CA GLY A 481 33.93 -35.25 36.54
C GLY A 481 33.54 -34.18 35.51
N SER A 482 32.53 -33.34 35.80
CA SER A 482 32.16 -32.21 34.95
C SER A 482 33.28 -31.16 34.85
N ALA A 483 33.38 -30.47 33.71
CA ALA A 483 34.31 -29.36 33.51
C ALA A 483 34.20 -28.25 34.57
N PRO A 484 33.00 -27.76 34.95
CA PRO A 484 32.86 -26.78 36.03
C PRO A 484 33.42 -27.24 37.38
N LEU A 485 33.39 -28.54 37.68
CA LEU A 485 33.95 -29.07 38.92
C LEU A 485 35.48 -28.92 38.95
N ARG A 486 36.15 -29.26 37.85
CA ARG A 486 37.61 -29.07 37.72
C ARG A 486 38.01 -27.60 37.88
N LEU A 487 37.26 -26.70 37.23
CA LEU A 487 37.48 -25.25 37.33
C LEU A 487 37.31 -24.69 38.75
N LEU A 488 36.35 -25.22 39.53
CA LEU A 488 36.16 -24.84 40.93
C LEU A 488 37.27 -25.37 41.83
N GLU A 489 37.67 -26.62 41.64
CA GLU A 489 38.74 -27.29 42.41
C GLU A 489 40.15 -26.78 42.08
N GLY A 490 40.29 -25.90 41.07
CA GLY A 490 41.59 -25.37 40.64
C GLY A 490 42.44 -26.40 39.90
N ARG A 491 41.79 -27.36 39.22
CA ARG A 491 42.40 -28.47 38.48
C ARG A 491 42.25 -28.32 36.98
#